data_AF-A0A016WWH5-F1
#
_entry.id   AF-A0A016WWH5-F1
#
_cell.length_a   1.000
_cell.length_b   1.000
_cell.length_c   1.000
_cell.angle_alpha   90.00
_cell.angle_beta   90.00
_cell.angle_gamma   90.00
#
_symmetry.space_group_name_H-M   'P 1'
#
loop_
_entity.id
_entity.type
_entity.pdbx_description
1 polymer ?
#
loop_
_entity_poly.entity_id
_entity_poly.type
_entity_poly.pdbx_seq_one_letter_code
_entity_poly.pdbx_strand_id
1 'polypeptide(L)'
;MDASNFTAEDFARWLRAGRAEIYEKPAWDWEGTARGFGVSYVILGTFAICLNSLFLYSLLARRRKAFSHAFYIMILDFTIIDTIKGISSILFAIKLLKTDLNSDQSLLSIRIDQYSGVLLRFTNLATILNLLCITLNEYIFICYPLRYSALITRKRVVLLILGIWIVSSSMTFANMVAGLQNRSLWIDDECTSNGKY
;
A
#
# COMPACT_ATOMS: atom_id res chain seq x y z
N MET A 1 -53.90 -10.43 19.12
CA MET A 1 -54.31 -9.62 17.96
C MET A 1 -55.25 -10.49 17.15
N ASP A 2 -56.54 -10.19 17.18
CA ASP A 2 -57.54 -10.86 16.34
C ASP A 2 -57.36 -10.41 14.89
N ALA A 3 -57.10 -11.36 13.98
CA ALA A 3 -56.87 -11.08 12.56
C ALA A 3 -58.15 -10.64 11.81
N SER A 4 -59.31 -10.61 12.47
CA SER A 4 -60.61 -10.32 11.84
C SER A 4 -60.94 -8.83 11.70
N ASN A 5 -60.13 -7.92 12.26
CA ASN A 5 -60.39 -6.47 12.24
C ASN A 5 -59.21 -5.66 11.69
N PHE A 6 -58.45 -6.23 10.75
CA PHE A 6 -57.33 -5.54 10.10
C PHE A 6 -57.86 -4.57 9.04
N THR A 7 -57.75 -3.26 9.31
CA THR A 7 -58.25 -2.22 8.41
C THR A 7 -57.17 -1.74 7.44
N ALA A 8 -57.57 -1.10 6.33
CA ALA A 8 -56.63 -0.53 5.37
C ALA A 8 -55.71 0.54 5.99
N GLU A 9 -56.16 1.20 7.05
CA GLU A 9 -55.35 2.17 7.79
C GLU A 9 -54.22 1.52 8.58
N ASP A 10 -54.47 0.35 9.18
CA ASP A 10 -53.45 -0.41 9.90
C ASP A 10 -52.37 -0.91 8.94
N PHE A 11 -52.77 -1.34 7.73
CA PHE A 11 -51.83 -1.70 6.67
C PHE A 11 -50.99 -0.50 6.22
N ALA A 12 -51.61 0.67 6.02
CA ALA A 12 -50.90 1.89 5.68
C ALA A 12 -49.92 2.34 6.78
N ARG A 13 -50.30 2.15 8.05
CA ARG A 13 -49.44 2.45 9.20
C ARG A 13 -48.26 1.48 9.30
N TRP A 14 -48.48 0.19 9.08
CA TRP A 14 -47.42 -0.82 9.03
C TRP A 14 -46.44 -0.58 7.87
N LEU A 15 -46.96 -0.23 6.68
CA LEU A 15 -46.11 0.14 5.53
C LEU A 15 -45.30 1.42 5.78
N ARG A 16 -45.85 2.42 6.48
CA ARG A 16 -45.09 3.62 6.87
C ARG A 16 -44.05 3.32 7.93
N ALA A 17 -44.38 2.50 8.92
CA ALA A 17 -43.45 2.07 9.97
C ALA A 17 -42.27 1.28 9.37
N GLY A 18 -42.54 0.32 8.47
CA GLY A 18 -41.50 -0.40 7.75
C GLY A 18 -40.66 0.51 6.85
N ARG A 19 -41.27 1.53 6.20
CA ARG A 19 -40.50 2.54 5.46
C ARG A 19 -39.61 3.38 6.38
N ALA A 20 -40.12 3.81 7.52
CA ALA A 20 -39.37 4.61 8.49
C ALA A 20 -38.16 3.85 9.03
N GLU A 21 -38.31 2.57 9.38
CA GLU A 21 -37.18 1.71 9.81
C GLU A 21 -36.12 1.52 8.71
N ILE A 22 -36.52 1.51 7.43
CA ILE A 22 -35.58 1.42 6.29
C ILE A 22 -34.78 2.73 6.13
N TYR A 23 -35.38 3.89 6.44
CA TYR A 23 -34.71 5.19 6.39
C TYR A 23 -33.94 5.55 7.67
N GLU A 24 -34.24 4.91 8.81
CA GLU A 24 -33.59 5.17 10.10
C GLU A 24 -32.32 4.34 10.36
N LYS A 25 -31.97 3.35 9.52
CA LYS A 25 -30.66 2.72 9.65
C LYS A 25 -29.59 3.80 9.43
N PRO A 26 -28.73 4.07 10.42
CA PRO A 26 -27.67 5.05 10.21
C PRO A 26 -26.82 4.55 9.05
N ALA A 27 -26.83 5.30 7.95
CA ALA A 27 -25.92 5.06 6.85
C ALA A 27 -24.51 5.04 7.45
N TRP A 28 -23.76 3.97 7.20
CA TRP A 28 -22.38 3.86 7.67
C TRP A 28 -21.62 5.14 7.30
N ASP A 29 -21.03 5.79 8.31
CA ASP A 29 -20.26 7.02 8.12
C ASP A 29 -18.94 6.70 7.42
N TRP A 30 -18.99 6.62 6.09
CA TRP A 30 -17.85 6.36 5.24
C TRP A 30 -16.83 7.49 5.31
N GLU A 31 -17.26 8.72 5.56
CA GLU A 31 -16.41 9.89 5.66
C GLU A 31 -15.58 9.84 6.95
N GLY A 32 -16.22 9.60 8.09
CA GLY A 32 -15.54 9.41 9.37
C GLY A 32 -14.56 8.23 9.34
N THR A 33 -14.97 7.12 8.73
CA THR A 33 -14.13 5.93 8.58
C THR A 33 -12.92 6.19 7.67
N ALA A 34 -13.13 6.83 6.51
CA ALA A 34 -12.04 7.16 5.58
C ALA A 34 -11.04 8.15 6.19
N ARG A 35 -11.52 9.17 6.90
CA ARG A 35 -10.68 10.12 7.65
C ARG A 35 -9.87 9.40 8.73
N GLY A 36 -10.48 8.47 9.45
CA GLY A 36 -9.79 7.65 10.46
C GLY A 36 -8.64 6.84 9.85
N PHE A 37 -8.87 6.18 8.71
CA PHE A 37 -7.81 5.50 7.97
C PHE A 37 -6.73 6.48 7.49
N GLY A 38 -7.12 7.62 6.91
CA GLY A 38 -6.18 8.66 6.49
C GLY A 38 -5.25 9.11 7.61
N VAL A 39 -5.80 9.46 8.78
CA VAL A 39 -5.01 9.84 9.95
C VAL A 39 -4.05 8.73 10.37
N SER A 40 -4.50 7.47 10.38
CA SER A 40 -3.63 6.34 10.72
C SER A 40 -2.44 6.18 9.75
N TYR A 41 -2.66 6.37 8.44
CA TYR A 41 -1.61 6.32 7.43
C TYR A 41 -0.61 7.48 7.56
N VAL A 42 -1.04 8.68 7.98
CA VAL A 42 -0.15 9.81 8.26
C VAL A 42 0.72 9.50 9.48
N ILE A 43 0.13 9.00 10.57
CA ILE A 43 0.86 8.69 11.80
C ILE A 43 1.91 7.60 11.52
N LEU A 44 1.51 6.49 10.90
CA LEU A 44 2.43 5.39 10.57
C LEU A 44 3.51 5.82 9.58
N GLY A 45 3.14 6.59 8.55
CA GLY A 45 4.09 7.10 7.56
C GLY A 45 5.11 8.06 8.18
N THR A 46 4.67 8.97 9.05
CA THR A 46 5.55 9.90 9.77
C THR A 46 6.49 9.14 10.69
N PHE A 47 5.97 8.18 11.45
CA PHE A 47 6.78 7.35 12.35
C PHE A 47 7.84 6.55 11.59
N ALA A 48 7.47 5.95 10.44
CA ALA A 48 8.40 5.26 9.56
C ALA A 48 9.51 6.19 9.06
N ILE A 49 9.18 7.40 8.59
CA ILE A 49 10.18 8.37 8.13
C ILE A 49 11.11 8.78 9.27
N CYS A 50 10.56 9.11 10.45
CA CYS A 50 11.35 9.51 11.61
C CYS A 50 12.32 8.41 12.05
N LEU A 51 11.83 7.19 12.23
CA LEU A 51 12.68 6.06 12.63
C LEU A 51 13.76 5.78 11.60
N ASN A 52 13.40 5.66 10.32
CA ASN A 52 14.38 5.37 9.28
C ASN A 52 15.42 6.49 9.12
N SER A 53 15.02 7.75 9.30
CA SER A 53 15.95 8.89 9.30
C SER A 53 16.91 8.83 10.49
N LEU A 54 16.43 8.44 11.69
CA LEU A 54 17.28 8.24 12.86
C LEU A 54 18.27 7.09 12.66
N PHE A 55 17.84 5.98 12.05
CA PHE A 55 18.72 4.86 11.69
C PHE A 55 19.78 5.31 10.67
N LEU A 56 19.38 6.02 9.62
CA LEU A 56 20.30 6.56 8.60
C LEU A 56 21.32 7.54 9.22
N TYR A 57 20.85 8.47 10.06
CA TYR A 57 21.71 9.41 10.77
C TYR A 57 22.70 8.67 11.67
N SER A 58 22.22 7.67 12.43
CA SER A 58 23.06 6.87 13.32
C SER A 58 24.12 6.05 12.54
N LEU A 59 23.76 5.52 11.38
CA LEU A 59 24.66 4.82 10.45
C LEU A 59 25.75 5.75 9.89
N LEU A 60 25.38 6.97 9.52
CA LEU A 60 26.31 7.98 8.97
C LEU A 60 27.22 8.57 10.06
N ALA A 61 26.68 8.83 11.25
CA ALA A 61 27.39 9.40 12.38
C ALA A 61 28.49 8.46 12.91
N ARG A 62 28.31 7.13 12.81
CA ARG A 62 29.29 6.13 13.30
C ARG A 62 30.52 5.92 12.40
N ARG A 63 30.76 6.77 11.39
CA ARG A 63 31.97 6.94 10.55
C ARG A 63 32.73 5.68 10.06
N ARG A 64 32.65 5.46 8.74
CA ARG A 64 33.57 4.78 7.77
C ARG A 64 34.01 3.31 7.95
N LYS A 65 34.27 2.77 9.15
CA LYS A 65 34.65 1.33 9.26
C LYS A 65 33.47 0.37 9.08
N ALA A 66 32.23 0.85 9.33
CA ALA A 66 31.00 0.10 9.11
C ALA A 66 30.73 -0.19 7.62
N PHE A 67 30.94 0.77 6.71
CA PHE A 67 30.76 0.61 5.25
C PHE A 67 31.69 -0.42 4.58
N SER A 68 32.56 -1.08 5.34
CA SER A 68 33.34 -2.22 4.87
C SER A 68 32.51 -3.49 4.74
N HIS A 69 31.50 -3.69 5.61
CA HIS A 69 30.70 -4.91 5.62
C HIS A 69 29.45 -4.76 4.76
N ALA A 70 29.22 -5.77 3.91
CA ALA A 70 28.02 -5.92 3.08
C ALA A 70 26.71 -5.68 3.85
N PHE A 71 26.66 -6.12 5.12
CA PHE A 71 25.54 -5.94 6.03
C PHE A 71 25.03 -4.50 6.13
N TYR A 72 25.93 -3.53 6.28
CA TYR A 72 25.54 -2.12 6.40
C TYR A 72 24.98 -1.55 5.10
N ILE A 73 25.41 -2.05 3.94
CA ILE A 73 24.87 -1.65 2.63
C ILE A 73 23.42 -2.14 2.51
N MET A 74 23.13 -3.36 2.94
CA MET A 74 21.76 -3.91 2.91
C MET A 74 20.83 -3.19 3.89
N ILE A 75 21.30 -2.85 5.09
CA ILE A 75 20.51 -2.05 6.04
C ILE A 75 20.23 -0.65 5.48
N LEU A 76 21.22 -0.03 4.84
CA LEU A 76 21.02 1.29 4.23
C LEU A 76 19.93 1.23 3.15
N ASP A 77 19.98 0.24 2.26
CA ASP A 77 18.95 0.03 1.23
C ASP A 77 17.56 -0.23 1.87
N PHE A 78 17.51 -1.04 2.93
CA PHE A 78 16.28 -1.29 3.68
C PHE A 78 15.66 0.00 4.24
N THR A 79 16.48 0.85 4.88
CA THR A 79 16.00 2.15 5.40
C THR A 79 15.54 3.08 4.29
N ILE A 80 16.20 3.06 3.12
CA ILE A 80 15.78 3.85 1.95
C ILE A 80 14.38 3.40 1.49
N ILE A 81 14.18 2.10 1.31
CA ILE A 81 12.88 1.57 0.85
C ILE A 81 11.77 1.87 1.85
N ASP A 82 12.02 1.72 3.15
CA ASP A 82 11.03 2.01 4.17
C ASP A 82 10.70 3.52 4.25
N THR A 83 11.65 4.43 3.99
CA THR A 83 11.32 5.86 3.84
C THR A 83 10.43 6.13 2.63
N ILE A 84 10.69 5.49 1.48
CA ILE A 84 9.85 5.62 0.27
C ILE A 84 8.43 5.10 0.55
N LYS A 85 8.31 3.99 1.29
CA LYS A 85 7.02 3.44 1.74
C LYS A 85 6.28 4.41 2.67
N GLY A 86 6.98 5.03 3.62
CA GLY A 86 6.42 6.06 4.49
C GLY A 86 5.90 7.28 3.72
N ILE A 87 6.66 7.77 2.74
CA ILE A 87 6.24 8.88 1.85
C ILE A 87 5.01 8.47 1.03
N SER A 88 5.02 7.27 0.44
CA SER A 88 3.90 6.74 -0.35
C SER A 88 2.62 6.61 0.48
N SER A 89 2.75 6.19 1.74
CA SER A 89 1.65 6.12 2.72
C SER A 89 1.03 7.49 2.99
N ILE A 90 1.85 8.53 3.16
CA ILE A 90 1.37 9.90 3.39
C ILE A 90 0.66 10.45 2.14
N LEU A 91 1.22 10.21 0.95
CA LEU A 91 0.59 10.62 -0.32
C LEU A 91 -0.81 9.99 -0.49
N PHE A 92 -0.95 8.73 -0.12
CA PHE A 92 -2.25 8.04 -0.12
C PHE A 92 -3.22 8.63 0.94
N ALA A 93 -2.70 8.95 2.12
CA ALA A 93 -3.50 9.53 3.20
C ALA A 93 -4.10 10.90 2.83
N ILE A 94 -3.38 11.73 2.08
CA ILE A 94 -3.87 13.05 1.64
C ILE A 94 -5.20 12.94 0.89
N LYS A 95 -5.40 11.87 0.09
CA LYS A 95 -6.68 11.60 -0.58
C LYS A 95 -7.79 11.29 0.44
N LEU A 96 -7.51 10.40 1.37
CA LEU A 96 -8.47 9.95 2.39
C LEU A 96 -8.89 11.08 3.35
N LEU A 97 -7.99 12.02 3.65
CA LEU A 97 -8.27 13.20 4.48
C LEU A 97 -8.98 14.33 3.72
N LYS A 98 -8.84 14.41 2.38
CA LYS A 98 -9.43 15.47 1.55
C LYS A 98 -10.83 15.17 1.03
N THR A 99 -11.43 14.03 1.36
CA THR A 99 -12.78 13.62 0.90
C THR A 99 -13.86 14.68 1.09
N ASP A 100 -13.69 15.63 2.03
CA ASP A 100 -14.69 16.67 2.33
C ASP A 100 -14.44 18.07 1.78
N LEU A 101 -13.24 18.37 1.28
CA LEU A 101 -12.96 19.69 0.72
C LEU A 101 -13.30 19.68 -0.77
N ASN A 102 -14.59 19.70 -1.05
CA ASN A 102 -15.24 20.22 -2.26
C ASN A 102 -14.51 19.95 -3.60
N SER A 103 -14.83 18.84 -4.24
CA SER A 103 -14.87 18.73 -5.71
C SER A 103 -13.61 19.07 -6.54
N ASP A 104 -12.39 18.83 -6.06
CA ASP A 104 -11.22 18.82 -6.95
C ASP A 104 -10.98 17.44 -7.54
N GLN A 105 -11.78 17.12 -8.57
CA GLN A 105 -11.51 16.08 -9.57
C GLN A 105 -10.30 16.48 -10.45
N SER A 106 -9.25 16.99 -9.81
CA SER A 106 -8.02 17.39 -10.44
C SER A 106 -7.30 16.14 -10.92
N LEU A 107 -6.85 16.15 -12.17
CA LEU A 107 -6.05 15.05 -12.74
C LEU A 107 -4.82 14.72 -11.87
N LEU A 108 -4.35 15.68 -11.07
CA LEU A 108 -3.25 15.52 -10.14
C LEU A 108 -3.57 14.57 -8.98
N SER A 109 -4.75 14.66 -8.35
CA SER A 109 -5.10 13.76 -7.23
C SER A 109 -5.23 12.31 -7.70
N ILE A 110 -5.82 12.09 -8.88
CA ILE A 110 -5.93 10.77 -9.51
C ILE A 110 -4.55 10.21 -9.86
N ARG A 111 -3.65 11.03 -10.43
CA ARG A 111 -2.28 10.62 -10.76
C ARG A 111 -1.46 10.28 -9.51
N ILE A 112 -1.58 11.06 -8.44
CA ILE A 112 -0.89 10.82 -7.17
C ILE A 112 -1.36 9.51 -6.54
N ASP A 113 -2.65 9.19 -6.60
CA ASP A 113 -3.20 7.94 -6.08
C ASP A 113 -2.67 6.71 -6.85
N GLN A 114 -2.68 6.79 -8.18
CA GLN A 114 -2.11 5.74 -9.03
C GLN A 114 -0.61 5.56 -8.76
N TYR A 115 0.13 6.66 -8.68
CA TYR A 115 1.57 6.63 -8.44
C TYR A 115 1.92 6.08 -7.05
N SER A 116 1.22 6.53 -6.00
CA SER A 116 1.43 6.04 -4.63
C SER A 116 1.09 4.56 -4.49
N GLY A 117 0.01 4.08 -5.15
CA GLY A 117 -0.33 2.66 -5.17
C GLY A 117 0.71 1.80 -5.91
N VAL A 118 1.23 2.27 -7.04
CA VAL A 118 2.30 1.60 -7.78
C VAL A 118 3.59 1.55 -6.96
N LEU A 119 3.99 2.68 -6.38
CA LEU A 119 5.16 2.75 -5.51
C LEU A 119 5.03 1.85 -4.28
N LEU A 120 3.84 1.77 -3.67
CA LEU A 120 3.60 0.92 -2.51
C LEU A 120 3.75 -0.57 -2.85
N ARG A 121 3.27 -0.99 -4.02
CA ARG A 121 3.44 -2.38 -4.50
C ARG A 121 4.90 -2.70 -4.80
N PHE A 122 5.59 -1.78 -5.48
CA PHE A 122 7.01 -1.87 -5.76
C PHE A 122 7.83 -2.01 -4.47
N THR A 123 7.64 -1.07 -3.53
CA THR A 123 8.39 -1.04 -2.27
C THR A 123 8.11 -2.26 -1.41
N ASN A 124 6.86 -2.75 -1.34
CA ASN A 124 6.56 -3.96 -0.57
C ASN A 124 7.36 -5.18 -1.06
N LEU A 125 7.45 -5.40 -2.37
CA LEU A 125 8.21 -6.51 -2.92
C LEU A 125 9.72 -6.31 -2.69
N ALA A 126 10.21 -5.08 -2.89
CA ALA A 126 11.61 -4.74 -2.65
C ALA A 126 12.00 -4.93 -1.17
N THR A 127 11.17 -4.52 -0.21
CA THR A 127 11.41 -4.73 1.23
C THR A 127 11.51 -6.21 1.58
N ILE A 128 10.59 -7.05 1.06
CA ILE A 128 10.60 -8.50 1.32
C ILE A 128 11.88 -9.15 0.78
N LEU A 129 12.24 -8.85 -0.47
CA LEU A 129 13.44 -9.40 -1.11
C LEU A 129 14.72 -8.92 -0.43
N ASN A 130 14.77 -7.66 0.02
CA ASN A 130 15.91 -7.15 0.77
C ASN A 130 16.02 -7.76 2.16
N LEU A 131 14.91 -7.98 2.86
CA LEU A 131 14.91 -8.69 4.13
C LEU A 131 15.38 -10.14 3.95
N LEU A 132 14.96 -10.80 2.88
CA LEU A 132 15.47 -12.12 2.50
C LEU A 132 16.98 -12.08 2.23
N CYS A 133 17.48 -11.05 1.56
CA CYS A 133 18.92 -10.89 1.34
C CYS A 133 19.71 -10.70 2.65
N ILE A 134 19.18 -9.90 3.58
CA ILE A 134 19.78 -9.69 4.91
C ILE A 134 19.85 -11.00 5.68
N THR A 135 18.73 -11.73 5.77
CA THR A 135 18.65 -13.01 6.48
C THR A 135 19.54 -14.08 5.85
N LEU A 136 19.61 -14.16 4.51
CA LEU A 136 20.53 -15.05 3.81
C LEU A 136 22.00 -14.68 4.07
N ASN A 137 22.32 -13.39 4.12
CA ASN A 137 23.68 -12.94 4.46
C ASN A 137 24.08 -13.40 5.88
N GLU A 138 23.20 -13.23 6.86
CA GLU A 138 23.43 -13.71 8.23
C GLU A 138 23.52 -15.24 8.31
N TYR A 139 22.66 -15.95 7.59
CA TYR A 139 22.69 -17.41 7.50
C TYR A 139 24.03 -17.93 6.95
N ILE A 140 24.53 -17.34 5.86
CA ILE A 140 25.82 -17.74 5.27
C ILE A 140 26.98 -17.40 6.21
N PHE A 141 26.90 -16.27 6.93
CA PHE A 141 27.91 -15.89 7.92
C PHE A 141 28.03 -16.92 9.05
N ILE A 142 26.89 -17.43 9.55
CA ILE A 142 26.84 -18.40 10.64
C ILE A 142 27.23 -19.81 10.16
N CYS A 143 26.64 -20.29 9.06
CA CYS A 143 26.81 -21.67 8.61
C CYS A 143 28.11 -21.90 7.82
N TYR A 144 28.64 -20.88 7.15
CA TYR A 144 29.80 -21.02 6.25
C TYR A 144 30.86 -19.91 6.46
N PRO A 145 31.41 -19.76 7.67
CA PRO A 145 32.32 -18.65 8.00
C PRO A 145 33.60 -18.62 7.14
N LEU A 146 34.17 -19.79 6.81
CA LEU A 146 35.39 -19.90 5.99
C LEU A 146 35.19 -19.48 4.53
N ARG A 147 33.98 -19.64 3.98
CA ARG A 147 33.67 -19.27 2.59
C ARG A 147 33.03 -17.88 2.49
N TYR A 148 32.59 -17.30 3.61
CA TYR A 148 31.91 -16.00 3.66
C TYR A 148 32.70 -14.89 2.96
N SER A 149 34.00 -14.77 3.25
CA SER A 149 34.86 -13.73 2.68
C SER A 149 35.02 -13.83 1.16
N ALA A 150 34.94 -15.04 0.59
CA ALA A 150 35.02 -15.27 -0.85
C ALA A 150 33.65 -15.13 -1.56
N LEU A 151 32.55 -15.46 -0.86
CA LEU A 151 31.21 -15.44 -1.43
C LEU A 151 30.61 -14.03 -1.42
N ILE A 152 30.66 -13.35 -0.27
CA ILE A 152 29.99 -12.07 -0.04
C ILE A 152 30.99 -10.92 -0.23
N THR A 153 30.93 -10.33 -1.42
CA THR A 153 31.69 -9.13 -1.76
C THR A 153 30.74 -7.93 -1.92
N ARG A 154 31.23 -6.73 -1.62
CA ARG A 154 30.45 -5.49 -1.76
C ARG A 154 29.86 -5.31 -3.15
N LYS A 155 30.64 -5.61 -4.20
CA LYS A 155 30.20 -5.52 -5.60
C LYS A 155 29.01 -6.45 -5.87
N ARG A 156 29.07 -7.70 -5.41
CA ARG A 156 27.97 -8.66 -5.58
C ARG A 156 26.71 -8.22 -4.84
N VAL A 157 26.84 -7.70 -3.62
CA VAL A 157 25.70 -7.23 -2.84
C VAL A 157 25.04 -6.02 -3.47
N VAL A 158 25.82 -5.06 -3.98
CA VAL A 158 25.26 -3.93 -4.74
C VAL A 158 24.55 -4.42 -6.02
N LEU A 159 25.13 -5.38 -6.75
CA LEU A 159 24.47 -5.98 -7.91
C LEU A 159 23.17 -6.71 -7.55
N LEU A 160 23.13 -7.40 -6.41
CA LEU A 160 21.90 -8.05 -5.91
C LEU A 160 20.83 -7.01 -5.58
N ILE A 161 21.19 -5.93 -4.88
CA ILE A 161 20.25 -4.82 -4.60
C ILE A 161 19.71 -4.23 -5.90
N LEU A 162 20.58 -3.90 -6.85
CA LEU A 162 20.13 -3.41 -8.17
C LEU A 162 19.22 -4.41 -8.88
N GLY A 163 19.53 -5.71 -8.80
CA GLY A 163 18.69 -6.78 -9.32
C GLY A 163 17.31 -6.82 -8.65
N ILE A 164 17.24 -6.67 -7.32
CA ILE A 164 15.98 -6.62 -6.55
C ILE A 164 15.14 -5.43 -7.01
N TRP A 165 15.75 -4.25 -7.19
CA TRP A 165 15.07 -3.07 -7.68
C TRP A 165 14.53 -3.26 -9.10
N ILE A 166 15.32 -3.87 -10.00
CA ILE A 166 14.88 -4.17 -11.37
C ILE A 166 13.72 -5.16 -11.35
N VAL A 167 13.87 -6.30 -10.69
CA VAL A 167 12.83 -7.34 -10.61
C VAL A 167 11.54 -6.78 -9.99
N SER A 168 11.65 -6.01 -8.91
CA SER A 168 10.50 -5.42 -8.25
C SER A 168 9.80 -4.40 -9.16
N SER A 169 10.57 -3.61 -9.91
CA SER A 169 10.04 -2.65 -10.90
C SER A 169 9.33 -3.37 -12.03
N SER A 170 9.98 -4.38 -12.62
CA SER A 170 9.43 -5.18 -13.72
C SER A 170 8.15 -5.90 -13.32
N MET A 171 8.11 -6.51 -12.13
CA MET A 171 6.92 -7.21 -11.65
C MET A 171 5.76 -6.25 -11.37
N THR A 172 6.05 -5.08 -10.81
CA THR A 172 5.03 -4.04 -10.58
C THR A 172 4.47 -3.50 -11.89
N PHE A 173 5.35 -3.27 -12.87
CA PHE A 173 4.96 -2.83 -14.20
C PHE A 173 4.13 -3.90 -14.93
N ALA A 174 4.55 -5.17 -14.88
CA ALA A 174 3.80 -6.28 -15.44
C ALA A 174 2.39 -6.38 -14.83
N ASN A 175 2.26 -6.24 -13.51
CA ASN A 175 0.97 -6.22 -12.82
C ASN A 175 0.09 -5.03 -13.24
N MET A 176 0.69 -3.87 -13.52
CA MET A 176 -0.04 -2.71 -14.02
C MET A 176 -0.56 -2.95 -15.44
N VAL A 177 0.27 -3.49 -16.33
CA VAL A 177 -0.11 -3.80 -17.73
C VAL A 177 -1.16 -4.90 -17.78
N ALA A 178 -0.99 -5.98 -17.02
CA ALA A 178 -1.99 -7.04 -16.91
C ALA A 178 -3.32 -6.52 -16.33
N GLY A 179 -3.27 -5.59 -15.38
CA GLY A 179 -4.45 -4.92 -14.84
C GLY A 179 -5.21 -4.10 -15.89
N LEU A 180 -4.52 -3.46 -16.83
CA LEU A 180 -5.14 -2.74 -17.95
C LEU A 180 -5.82 -3.71 -18.91
N GLN A 181 -5.16 -4.81 -19.25
CA GLN A 181 -5.69 -5.80 -20.18
C GLN A 181 -6.91 -6.53 -19.64
N ASN A 182 -6.94 -6.80 -18.34
CA ASN A 182 -8.13 -7.34 -17.69
C ASN A 182 -9.30 -6.35 -17.81
N ARG A 183 -9.08 -5.05 -17.52
CA ARG A 183 -10.16 -4.03 -17.62
C ARG A 183 -10.72 -3.86 -19.03
N SER A 184 -9.89 -3.94 -20.08
CA SER A 184 -10.39 -3.85 -21.46
C SER A 184 -11.29 -5.03 -21.81
N LEU A 185 -10.96 -6.24 -21.36
CA LEU A 185 -11.78 -7.43 -21.60
C LEU A 185 -13.19 -7.30 -20.98
N TRP A 186 -13.31 -6.78 -19.75
CA TRP A 186 -14.62 -6.58 -19.11
C TRP A 186 -15.49 -5.53 -19.80
N ILE A 187 -14.89 -4.47 -20.35
CA ILE A 187 -15.62 -3.40 -21.07
C ILE A 187 -16.19 -3.94 -22.39
N ASP A 188 -15.43 -4.78 -23.10
CA ASP A 188 -15.85 -5.36 -24.38
C ASP A 188 -17.03 -6.35 -24.19
N ASP A 189 -17.05 -7.11 -23.09
CA ASP A 189 -18.15 -8.03 -22.73
C ASP A 189 -19.44 -7.28 -22.33
N GLU A 190 -19.34 -6.17 -21.58
CA GLU A 190 -20.51 -5.38 -21.18
C GLU A 190 -21.17 -4.67 -22.37
N CYS A 191 -20.38 -4.10 -23.28
CA CYS A 191 -20.90 -3.42 -24.47
C CYS A 191 -21.55 -4.39 -25.47
N THR A 192 -21.05 -5.62 -25.58
CA THR A 192 -21.67 -6.65 -26.45
C THR A 192 -22.94 -7.25 -25.84
N SER A 193 -23.07 -7.28 -24.51
CA SER A 193 -24.28 -7.76 -23.83
C SER A 193 -25.43 -6.75 -23.84
N ASN A 194 -25.14 -5.45 -23.70
CA ASN A 194 -26.18 -4.41 -23.66
C ASN A 194 -26.69 -3.96 -25.04
N GLY A 195 -26.04 -4.36 -26.14
CA GLY A 195 -26.50 -4.10 -27.51
C GLY A 195 -27.50 -5.14 -28.06
N LYS A 196 -27.97 -6.09 -27.23
CA LYS A 196 -28.84 -7.21 -27.64
C LYS A 196 -30.29 -7.14 -27.12
N TYR A 197 -30.78 -5.98 -26.66
CA TYR A 197 -32.19 -5.79 -26.29
C TYR A 197 -32.77 -4.54 -26.95
#